data_AF-A0A5J4SEP4-F1
#
_entry.id   AF-A0A5J4SEP4-F1
#
_cell.length_a   1.000
_cell.length_b   1.000
_cell.length_c   1.000
_cell.angle_alpha   90.00
_cell.angle_beta   90.00
_cell.angle_gamma   90.00
#
_symmetry.space_group_name_H-M   'P 1'
#
loop_
_entity.id
_entity.type
_entity.pdbx_description
1 polymer ?
#
loop_
_entity_poly.entity_id
_entity_poly.type
_entity_poly.pdbx_seq_one_letter_code
_entity_poly.pdbx_strand_id
1 'polypeptide(L)'
;CSDPDYTRVPSGSCVCNRFNHHPTGCVCVNSTDHDCVCNSKQDNPSNCECQGATNEPKTCLYPLCKDKNQNLPCYCTQIKDFDRSDCFCTQGMYPTTHGCQCFEEDIDCITNNPLPNPELCKSQTIPAQGCICTSSYHPDKCICPSNTQDLNGIPSSQCACEANDPRSECAATQCKSQTIPAQGCICTSSYHPDKCICPSNTQDLNGIPSSQCACEANDPRSECAATQCKSQTIPAQGCICTSSYHPDKCICPSNTQDLNGIPSSQCACEANDPRSECAATQCKSQTIPAQGCICTSSY
;
A
#
# COMPACT_ATOMS: atom_id res chain seq x y z
N CYS A 1 -28.29 -38.44 2.40
CA CYS A 1 -26.95 -38.17 2.94
C CYS A 1 -26.74 -39.00 4.19
N SER A 2 -25.48 -39.32 4.51
CA SER A 2 -25.09 -39.89 5.81
C SER A 2 -24.27 -38.90 6.63
N ASP A 3 -23.96 -37.73 6.05
CA ASP A 3 -23.15 -36.67 6.65
C ASP A 3 -24.00 -35.80 7.58
N PRO A 4 -23.52 -35.39 8.77
CA PRO A 4 -24.29 -34.62 9.75
C PRO A 4 -24.90 -33.32 9.20
N ASP A 5 -26.03 -32.85 9.76
CA ASP A 5 -26.78 -31.68 9.25
C ASP A 5 -25.99 -30.36 9.22
N TYR A 6 -24.97 -30.23 10.07
CA TYR A 6 -24.10 -29.05 10.08
C TYR A 6 -22.95 -29.12 9.05
N THR A 7 -22.86 -30.18 8.25
CA THR A 7 -21.81 -30.34 7.23
C THR A 7 -22.28 -29.84 5.88
N ARG A 8 -21.48 -28.97 5.24
CA ARG A 8 -21.71 -28.54 3.87
C ARG A 8 -21.21 -29.61 2.91
N VAL A 9 -22.11 -30.19 2.12
CA VAL A 9 -21.82 -31.18 1.09
C VAL A 9 -21.77 -30.53 -0.30
N PRO A 10 -21.15 -31.18 -1.30
CA PRO A 10 -21.19 -30.66 -2.66
C PRO A 10 -22.64 -30.43 -3.13
N SER A 11 -22.87 -29.25 -3.69
CA SER A 11 -24.14 -28.85 -4.28
C SER A 11 -24.76 -29.97 -5.15
N GLY A 12 -25.93 -30.46 -4.75
CA GLY A 12 -26.68 -31.49 -5.47
C GLY A 12 -26.25 -32.94 -5.21
N SER A 13 -25.27 -33.20 -4.33
CA SER A 13 -24.74 -34.55 -4.08
C SER A 13 -25.69 -35.48 -3.34
N CYS A 14 -26.81 -34.96 -2.86
CA CYS A 14 -27.79 -35.65 -2.04
C CYS A 14 -29.14 -34.97 -2.15
N VAL A 15 -30.17 -35.67 -1.69
CA VAL A 15 -31.55 -35.17 -1.59
C VAL A 15 -31.94 -35.18 -0.12
N CYS A 16 -32.62 -34.13 0.34
CA CYS A 16 -33.12 -34.03 1.72
C CYS A 16 -34.04 -35.22 2.04
N ASN A 17 -34.14 -35.62 3.30
CA ASN A 17 -35.06 -36.69 3.71
C ASN A 17 -36.13 -36.16 4.68
N ARG A 18 -37.22 -36.93 4.86
CA ARG A 18 -38.36 -36.57 5.71
C ARG A 18 -38.06 -36.59 7.23
N PHE A 19 -36.85 -36.94 7.66
CA PHE A 19 -36.51 -37.25 9.06
C PHE A 19 -35.58 -36.21 9.70
N ASN A 20 -35.72 -34.94 9.31
CA ASN A 20 -34.90 -33.81 9.78
C ASN A 20 -33.41 -33.89 9.40
N HIS A 21 -33.07 -34.53 8.28
CA HIS A 21 -31.69 -34.60 7.81
C HIS A 21 -31.50 -33.82 6.49
N HIS A 22 -30.88 -32.65 6.60
CA HIS A 22 -30.75 -31.61 5.59
C HIS A 22 -29.38 -30.91 5.72
N PRO A 23 -28.27 -31.60 5.38
CA PRO A 23 -26.99 -30.95 5.27
C PRO A 23 -26.99 -29.91 4.14
N THR A 24 -26.34 -28.78 4.38
CA THR A 24 -26.26 -27.68 3.42
C THR A 24 -25.64 -28.15 2.11
N GLY A 25 -26.36 -27.98 1.00
CA GLY A 25 -25.94 -28.43 -0.32
C GLY A 25 -26.75 -29.60 -0.89
N CYS A 26 -27.56 -30.29 -0.09
CA CYS A 26 -28.54 -31.25 -0.63
C CYS A 26 -29.68 -30.55 -1.39
N VAL A 27 -30.27 -31.25 -2.35
CA VAL A 27 -31.46 -30.82 -3.09
C VAL A 27 -32.72 -30.95 -2.23
N CYS A 28 -33.54 -29.90 -2.18
CA CYS A 28 -34.83 -29.92 -1.52
C CYS A 28 -35.76 -30.97 -2.17
N VAL A 29 -36.53 -31.68 -1.36
CA VAL A 29 -37.63 -32.58 -1.78
C VAL A 29 -38.95 -31.85 -1.88
N ASN A 30 -39.22 -30.94 -0.94
CA ASN A 30 -40.51 -30.28 -0.83
C ASN A 30 -40.41 -28.96 -0.05
N SER A 31 -41.53 -28.24 0.04
CA SER A 31 -41.58 -26.86 0.53
C SER A 31 -41.42 -26.71 2.05
N THR A 32 -41.26 -27.82 2.76
CA THR A 32 -40.98 -27.84 4.21
C THR A 32 -39.51 -28.05 4.54
N ASP A 33 -38.67 -28.33 3.53
CA ASP A 33 -37.23 -28.45 3.73
C ASP A 33 -36.60 -27.07 3.99
N HIS A 34 -35.44 -27.07 4.63
CA HIS A 34 -34.64 -25.87 4.93
C HIS A 34 -33.16 -26.15 4.67
N ASP A 35 -32.37 -25.09 4.53
CA ASP A 35 -30.91 -25.15 4.30
C ASP A 35 -30.50 -26.07 3.13
N CYS A 36 -31.34 -26.13 2.10
CA CYS A 36 -31.18 -26.97 0.93
C CYS A 36 -31.12 -26.15 -0.35
N VAL A 37 -30.67 -26.79 -1.42
CA VAL A 37 -30.59 -26.27 -2.78
C VAL A 37 -31.92 -26.46 -3.48
N CYS A 38 -32.37 -25.44 -4.20
CA CYS A 38 -33.59 -25.52 -5.00
C CYS A 38 -33.50 -26.60 -6.10
N ASN A 39 -34.57 -27.37 -6.26
CA ASN A 39 -34.73 -28.36 -7.31
C ASN A 39 -35.45 -27.75 -8.53
N SER A 40 -35.60 -28.51 -9.62
CA SER A 40 -36.31 -28.04 -10.83
C SER A 40 -37.83 -28.24 -10.82
N LYS A 41 -38.42 -28.58 -9.67
CA LYS A 41 -39.86 -28.78 -9.46
C LYS A 41 -40.45 -27.57 -8.73
N GLN A 42 -41.77 -27.45 -8.77
CA GLN A 42 -42.51 -26.34 -8.16
C GLN A 42 -42.83 -26.59 -6.67
N ASP A 43 -42.02 -27.41 -6.00
CA ASP A 43 -42.19 -27.83 -4.61
C ASP A 43 -41.06 -27.30 -3.71
N ASN A 44 -40.26 -26.34 -4.17
CA ASN A 44 -39.19 -25.76 -3.37
C ASN A 44 -39.70 -24.86 -2.24
N PRO A 45 -39.00 -24.81 -1.09
CA PRO A 45 -39.23 -23.78 -0.09
C PRO A 45 -38.80 -22.42 -0.63
N SER A 46 -39.41 -21.34 -0.13
CA SER A 46 -39.19 -19.99 -0.66
C SER A 46 -37.72 -19.53 -0.56
N ASN A 47 -36.95 -20.05 0.39
CA ASN A 47 -35.61 -19.59 0.77
C ASN A 47 -34.49 -20.62 0.53
N CYS A 48 -34.68 -21.58 -0.38
CA CYS A 48 -33.61 -22.51 -0.77
C CYS A 48 -32.45 -21.79 -1.50
N GLU A 49 -31.25 -22.40 -1.55
CA GLU A 49 -30.09 -21.88 -2.27
C GLU A 49 -30.29 -22.04 -3.80
N CYS A 50 -30.22 -20.93 -4.56
CA CYS A 50 -30.38 -20.94 -6.01
C CYS A 50 -29.24 -21.70 -6.72
N GLN A 51 -29.55 -22.45 -7.75
CA GLN A 51 -28.59 -23.09 -8.66
C GLN A 51 -28.84 -22.81 -10.15
N GLY A 52 -29.80 -21.95 -10.47
CA GLY A 52 -30.15 -21.60 -11.85
C GLY A 52 -31.03 -22.65 -12.54
N ALA A 53 -31.77 -23.47 -11.79
CA ALA A 53 -32.77 -24.37 -12.34
C ALA A 53 -34.02 -23.61 -12.85
N THR A 54 -34.73 -24.20 -13.82
CA THR A 54 -35.87 -23.55 -14.53
C THR A 54 -37.10 -23.23 -13.69
N ASN A 55 -37.26 -23.79 -12.49
CA ASN A 55 -38.43 -23.58 -11.62
C ASN A 55 -38.05 -23.16 -10.19
N GLU A 56 -36.92 -22.46 -10.05
CA GLU A 56 -36.54 -21.91 -8.76
C GLU A 56 -37.51 -20.80 -8.33
N PRO A 57 -37.86 -20.71 -7.04
CA PRO A 57 -38.63 -19.59 -6.55
C PRO A 57 -37.82 -18.31 -6.74
N LYS A 58 -38.48 -17.22 -7.15
CA LYS A 58 -37.81 -15.90 -7.29
C LYS A 58 -37.15 -15.42 -5.99
N THR A 59 -37.59 -15.95 -4.86
CA THR A 59 -37.11 -15.65 -3.51
C THR A 59 -35.96 -16.56 -3.05
N CYS A 60 -35.45 -17.45 -3.90
CA CYS A 60 -34.31 -18.29 -3.54
C CYS A 60 -33.09 -17.42 -3.16
N LEU A 61 -32.25 -17.95 -2.27
CA LEU A 61 -31.06 -17.27 -1.77
C LEU A 61 -29.86 -17.61 -2.64
N TYR A 62 -29.15 -16.59 -3.14
CA TYR A 62 -27.88 -16.84 -3.82
C TYR A 62 -26.77 -17.18 -2.79
N PRO A 63 -25.76 -17.99 -3.16
CA PRO A 63 -24.61 -18.25 -2.30
C PRO A 63 -23.67 -17.05 -2.22
N LEU A 64 -22.75 -17.06 -1.26
CA LEU A 64 -21.58 -16.17 -1.26
C LEU A 64 -20.67 -16.45 -2.47
N CYS A 65 -20.05 -15.40 -3.01
CA CYS A 65 -19.11 -15.55 -4.12
C CYS A 65 -17.88 -16.37 -3.70
N LYS A 66 -17.48 -17.31 -4.56
CA LYS A 66 -16.28 -18.14 -4.36
C LYS A 66 -15.17 -17.84 -5.37
N ASP A 67 -15.53 -17.25 -6.51
CA ASP A 67 -14.62 -16.90 -7.60
C ASP A 67 -15.22 -15.75 -8.42
N LYS A 68 -14.35 -14.85 -8.92
CA LYS A 68 -14.70 -13.71 -9.79
C LYS A 68 -15.41 -14.09 -11.09
N ASN A 69 -15.28 -15.35 -11.51
CA ASN A 69 -15.86 -15.89 -12.74
C ASN A 69 -16.94 -16.93 -12.46
N GLN A 70 -17.46 -16.98 -11.23
CA GLN A 70 -18.58 -17.88 -10.92
C GLN A 70 -19.76 -17.56 -11.85
N ASN A 71 -20.29 -18.57 -12.54
CA ASN A 71 -21.37 -18.35 -13.52
C ASN A 71 -22.67 -17.85 -12.86
N LEU A 72 -23.03 -18.40 -11.70
CA LEU A 72 -24.25 -18.04 -11.01
C LEU A 72 -24.07 -16.74 -10.21
N PRO A 73 -25.12 -15.90 -10.13
CA PRO A 73 -25.12 -14.74 -9.24
C PRO A 73 -24.80 -15.16 -7.80
N CYS A 74 -24.21 -14.24 -7.04
CA CYS A 74 -23.75 -14.49 -5.69
C CYS A 74 -23.75 -13.21 -4.87
N TYR A 75 -23.77 -13.34 -3.55
CA TYR A 75 -23.57 -12.23 -2.64
C TYR A 75 -22.09 -11.95 -2.41
N CYS A 76 -21.72 -10.67 -2.33
CA CYS A 76 -20.34 -10.25 -2.11
C CYS A 76 -19.84 -10.67 -0.71
N THR A 77 -18.58 -11.07 -0.65
CA THR A 77 -17.86 -11.50 0.55
C THR A 77 -17.03 -10.40 1.18
N GLN A 78 -16.84 -9.27 0.50
CA GLN A 78 -15.87 -8.20 0.79
C GLN A 78 -14.41 -8.60 0.52
N ILE A 79 -14.18 -9.81 0.00
CA ILE A 79 -12.87 -10.26 -0.44
C ILE A 79 -12.81 -10.01 -1.94
N LYS A 80 -12.07 -8.97 -2.34
CA LYS A 80 -11.93 -8.55 -3.73
C LYS A 80 -11.52 -9.68 -4.67
N ASP A 81 -10.88 -10.74 -4.18
CA ASP A 81 -10.44 -11.89 -4.99
C ASP A 81 -11.53 -12.92 -5.28
N PHE A 82 -12.62 -12.93 -4.54
CA PHE A 82 -13.76 -13.82 -4.76
C PHE A 82 -14.96 -13.09 -5.37
N ASP A 83 -15.07 -11.78 -5.15
CA ASP A 83 -16.23 -10.99 -5.55
C ASP A 83 -16.23 -10.69 -7.05
N ARG A 84 -17.33 -11.07 -7.71
CA ARG A 84 -17.64 -10.63 -9.07
C ARG A 84 -17.93 -9.13 -9.09
N SER A 85 -17.71 -8.46 -10.21
CA SER A 85 -18.07 -7.03 -10.35
C SER A 85 -19.57 -6.75 -10.27
N ASP A 86 -20.41 -7.78 -10.40
CA ASP A 86 -21.86 -7.73 -10.36
C ASP A 86 -22.47 -8.57 -9.22
N CYS A 87 -21.70 -8.87 -8.17
CA CYS A 87 -22.23 -9.57 -7.00
C CYS A 87 -23.26 -8.71 -6.25
N PHE A 88 -24.23 -9.37 -5.62
CA PHE A 88 -25.29 -8.72 -4.86
C PHE A 88 -24.83 -8.33 -3.46
N CYS A 89 -25.36 -7.23 -2.93
CA CYS A 89 -25.06 -6.79 -1.57
C CYS A 89 -25.63 -7.78 -0.55
N THR A 90 -24.82 -8.20 0.44
CA THR A 90 -25.36 -8.86 1.64
C THR A 90 -26.08 -7.84 2.53
N GLN A 91 -26.86 -8.32 3.50
CA GLN A 91 -27.55 -7.45 4.45
C GLN A 91 -26.57 -6.49 5.14
N GLY A 92 -26.82 -5.19 5.02
CA GLY A 92 -25.96 -4.13 5.56
C GLY A 92 -24.82 -3.68 4.64
N MET A 93 -24.67 -4.27 3.44
CA MET A 93 -23.80 -3.76 2.38
C MET A 93 -24.58 -2.89 1.40
N TYR A 94 -23.87 -1.96 0.75
CA TYR A 94 -24.47 -0.99 -0.17
C TYR A 94 -23.61 -0.76 -1.42
N PRO A 95 -24.22 -0.50 -2.59
CA PRO A 95 -23.52 -0.38 -3.87
C PRO A 95 -22.42 0.67 -3.88
N THR A 96 -22.66 1.82 -3.26
CA THR A 96 -21.77 2.99 -3.27
C THR A 96 -20.48 2.75 -2.49
N THR A 97 -20.56 2.07 -1.34
CA THR A 97 -19.41 1.83 -0.45
C THR A 97 -18.66 0.55 -0.82
N HIS A 98 -19.37 -0.49 -1.28
CA HIS A 98 -18.80 -1.83 -1.41
C HIS A 98 -18.77 -2.36 -2.86
N GLY A 99 -19.26 -1.58 -3.84
CA GLY A 99 -19.22 -1.96 -5.25
C GLY A 99 -20.11 -3.16 -5.61
N CYS A 100 -21.16 -3.41 -4.82
CA CYS A 100 -22.13 -4.49 -5.02
C CYS A 100 -23.41 -4.00 -5.73
N GLN A 101 -24.27 -4.91 -6.19
CA GLN A 101 -25.57 -4.59 -6.80
C GLN A 101 -26.74 -4.90 -5.84
N CYS A 102 -27.83 -4.15 -5.94
CA CYS A 102 -29.06 -4.45 -5.22
C CYS A 102 -30.00 -5.28 -6.09
N PHE A 103 -30.85 -6.11 -5.46
CA PHE A 103 -32.02 -6.66 -6.15
C PHE A 103 -33.02 -5.55 -6.45
N GLU A 104 -33.67 -5.62 -7.61
CA GLU A 104 -34.69 -4.62 -8.03
C GLU A 104 -35.86 -4.49 -7.04
N GLU A 105 -36.10 -5.53 -6.24
CA GLU A 105 -37.19 -5.59 -5.24
C GLU A 105 -36.70 -5.30 -3.81
N ASP A 106 -35.38 -5.20 -3.58
CA ASP A 106 -34.81 -4.91 -2.27
C ASP A 106 -34.81 -3.39 -2.03
N ILE A 107 -35.99 -2.87 -1.69
CA ILE A 107 -36.21 -1.45 -1.41
C ILE A 107 -35.26 -0.96 -0.33
N ASP A 108 -34.90 -1.78 0.66
CA ASP A 108 -33.94 -1.38 1.69
C ASP A 108 -32.54 -1.19 1.11
N CYS A 109 -32.04 -2.08 0.25
CA CYS A 109 -30.78 -1.89 -0.46
C CYS A 109 -30.83 -0.68 -1.43
N ILE A 110 -31.95 -0.49 -2.13
CA ILE A 110 -32.15 0.58 -3.12
C ILE A 110 -32.29 1.96 -2.44
N THR A 111 -33.06 2.05 -1.34
CA THR A 111 -33.45 3.31 -0.70
C THR A 111 -32.64 3.64 0.56
N ASN A 112 -32.11 2.64 1.27
CA ASN A 112 -31.05 2.81 2.26
C ASN A 112 -29.66 2.67 1.64
N ASN A 113 -29.52 2.91 0.33
CA ASN A 113 -28.26 3.46 -0.19
C ASN A 113 -27.85 4.56 0.79
N PRO A 114 -26.73 4.45 1.53
CA PRO A 114 -26.38 5.46 2.51
C PRO A 114 -26.34 6.77 1.73
N LEU A 115 -27.30 7.64 2.05
CA LEU A 115 -27.33 9.02 1.61
C LEU A 115 -25.93 9.61 1.86
N PRO A 116 -25.54 10.55 0.99
CA PRO A 116 -24.17 10.76 0.53
C PRO A 116 -23.21 10.83 1.70
N ASN A 117 -22.06 10.15 1.58
CA ASN A 117 -20.84 10.34 2.36
C ASN A 117 -21.07 10.86 3.81
N PRO A 118 -21.03 10.00 4.85
CA PRO A 118 -21.46 10.35 6.20
C PRO A 118 -21.00 11.75 6.61
N GLU A 119 -21.93 12.61 7.04
CA GLU A 119 -21.57 13.98 7.42
C GLU A 119 -20.53 13.98 8.56
N LEU A 120 -19.76 15.08 8.65
CA LEU A 120 -18.85 15.32 9.77
C LEU A 120 -19.62 15.32 11.10
N CYS A 121 -19.07 14.69 12.13
CA CYS A 121 -19.65 14.71 13.47
C CYS A 121 -19.73 16.16 13.99
N LYS A 122 -20.91 16.53 14.52
CA LYS A 122 -21.20 17.88 15.08
C LYS A 122 -21.35 17.88 16.60
N SER A 123 -21.28 16.72 17.24
CA SER A 123 -21.40 16.52 18.70
C SER A 123 -20.72 15.21 19.13
N GLN A 124 -20.62 14.97 20.45
CA GLN A 124 -20.11 13.72 21.02
C GLN A 124 -21.15 12.59 21.07
N THR A 125 -22.17 12.65 20.22
CA THR A 125 -23.22 11.64 20.10
C THR A 125 -23.28 11.16 18.65
N ILE A 126 -23.31 9.85 18.43
CA ILE A 126 -23.35 9.27 17.09
C ILE A 126 -24.78 9.28 16.53
N PRO A 127 -25.03 9.89 15.35
CA PRO A 127 -26.30 9.77 14.64
C PRO A 127 -26.59 8.33 14.22
N ALA A 128 -27.86 7.98 13.99
CA ALA A 128 -28.25 6.63 13.58
C ALA A 128 -27.52 6.14 12.31
N GLN A 129 -27.18 7.05 11.41
CA GLN A 129 -26.44 6.81 10.17
C GLN A 129 -24.91 6.86 10.31
N GLY A 130 -24.37 7.08 11.51
CA GLY A 130 -22.94 7.34 11.71
C GLY A 130 -22.53 8.77 11.31
N CYS A 131 -21.29 9.14 11.63
CA CYS A 131 -20.68 10.41 11.22
C CYS A 131 -19.16 10.25 11.10
N ILE A 132 -18.52 11.10 10.28
CA ILE A 132 -17.06 11.12 10.14
C ILE A 132 -16.45 11.91 11.31
N CYS A 133 -15.49 11.29 11.99
CA CYS A 133 -14.78 11.91 13.10
C CYS A 133 -14.13 13.23 12.67
N THR A 134 -14.10 14.22 13.56
CA THR A 134 -13.37 15.47 13.37
C THR A 134 -12.47 15.73 14.57
N SER A 135 -11.52 16.66 14.42
CA SER A 135 -10.69 17.14 15.54
C SER A 135 -11.50 17.66 16.73
N SER A 136 -12.72 18.16 16.47
CA SER A 136 -13.61 18.71 17.50
C SER A 136 -14.58 17.68 18.09
N TYR A 137 -15.01 16.70 17.28
CA TYR A 137 -16.03 15.73 17.64
C TYR A 137 -15.66 14.34 17.11
N HIS A 138 -15.30 13.45 18.04
CA HIS A 138 -14.85 12.10 17.73
C HIS A 138 -15.42 11.09 18.74
N PRO A 139 -16.76 10.93 18.80
CA PRO A 139 -17.38 10.00 19.73
C PRO A 139 -16.99 8.54 19.42
N ASP A 140 -17.01 7.68 20.44
CA ASP A 140 -16.70 6.25 20.33
C ASP A 140 -17.42 5.60 19.16
N LYS A 141 -16.67 5.01 18.20
CA LYS A 141 -17.16 4.37 16.96
C LYS A 141 -17.60 5.29 15.82
N CYS A 142 -17.22 6.57 15.82
CA CYS A 142 -17.34 7.40 14.60
C CYS A 142 -16.47 6.82 13.47
N ILE A 143 -16.80 7.19 12.24
CA ILE A 143 -16.11 6.72 11.04
C ILE A 143 -14.83 7.54 10.87
N CYS A 144 -13.70 6.88 10.71
CA CYS A 144 -12.43 7.58 10.52
C CYS A 144 -12.36 8.24 9.13
N PRO A 145 -11.88 9.50 9.06
CA PRO A 145 -11.59 10.14 7.77
C PRO A 145 -10.65 9.30 6.92
N SER A 146 -10.93 9.21 5.61
CA SER A 146 -10.08 8.48 4.67
C SER A 146 -8.83 9.26 4.23
N ASN A 147 -8.81 10.58 4.45
CA ASN A 147 -7.63 11.40 4.23
C ASN A 147 -6.85 11.50 5.54
N THR A 148 -5.58 11.10 5.52
CA THR A 148 -4.74 11.10 6.72
C THR A 148 -4.57 12.49 7.33
N GLN A 149 -4.68 13.56 6.54
CA GLN A 149 -4.62 14.93 7.06
C GLN A 149 -5.78 15.28 7.99
N ASP A 150 -6.95 14.68 7.76
CA ASP A 150 -8.15 14.92 8.57
C ASP A 150 -8.13 14.13 9.89
N LEU A 151 -7.16 13.21 10.07
CA LEU A 151 -6.92 12.52 11.34
C LEU A 151 -6.30 13.44 12.39
N ASN A 152 -5.77 14.61 12.01
CA ASN A 152 -5.11 15.50 12.94
C ASN A 152 -6.08 15.98 14.05
N GLY A 153 -5.69 15.77 15.31
CA GLY A 153 -6.54 16.05 16.48
C GLY A 153 -7.53 14.93 16.84
N ILE A 154 -7.48 13.77 16.16
CA ILE A 154 -8.26 12.58 16.48
C ILE A 154 -7.30 11.53 17.09
N PRO A 155 -7.52 11.01 18.30
CA PRO A 155 -6.59 10.05 18.92
C PRO A 155 -6.48 8.71 18.18
N SER A 156 -5.32 8.06 18.27
CA SER A 156 -5.06 6.73 17.70
C SER A 156 -5.94 5.61 18.29
N SER A 157 -6.43 5.80 19.52
CA SER A 157 -7.41 4.93 20.16
C SER A 157 -8.79 4.98 19.50
N GLN A 158 -9.09 6.08 18.80
CA GLN A 158 -10.34 6.27 18.08
C GLN A 158 -10.21 5.89 16.62
N CYS A 159 -9.11 6.32 15.98
CA CYS A 159 -8.79 5.99 14.60
C CYS A 159 -7.38 5.44 14.52
N ALA A 160 -7.23 4.18 14.09
CA ALA A 160 -5.93 3.53 13.99
C ALA A 160 -4.94 4.35 13.16
N CYS A 161 -3.65 4.21 13.46
CA CYS A 161 -2.60 4.88 12.70
C CYS A 161 -2.48 4.27 11.31
N GLU A 162 -2.34 5.13 10.30
CA GLU A 162 -2.16 4.72 8.89
C GLU A 162 -0.81 5.23 8.34
N ALA A 163 -0.47 4.79 7.13
CA ALA A 163 0.73 5.28 6.45
C ALA A 163 0.60 6.79 6.14
N ASN A 164 1.62 7.57 6.46
CA ASN A 164 1.63 9.05 6.33
C ASN A 164 0.58 9.76 7.20
N ASP A 165 0.27 9.19 8.34
CA ASP A 165 -0.52 9.84 9.38
C ASP A 165 0.25 11.03 10.00
N PRO A 166 -0.32 12.24 10.02
CA PRO A 166 0.35 13.43 10.54
C PRO A 166 0.46 13.44 12.08
N ARG A 167 -0.25 12.55 12.78
CA ARG A 167 -0.26 12.52 14.25
C ARG A 167 1.09 12.03 14.76
N SER A 168 1.67 12.75 15.72
CA SER A 168 2.99 12.42 16.28
C SER A 168 3.05 11.04 16.92
N GLU A 169 1.94 10.58 17.52
CA GLU A 169 1.81 9.23 18.09
C GLU A 169 1.79 8.10 17.04
N CYS A 170 1.51 8.45 15.79
CA CYS A 170 1.49 7.54 14.65
C CYS A 170 2.77 7.60 13.82
N ALA A 171 3.76 8.38 14.23
CA ALA A 171 5.06 8.43 13.57
C ALA A 171 5.68 7.03 13.52
N ALA A 172 6.16 6.65 12.33
CA ALA A 172 6.83 5.37 12.14
C ALA A 172 8.04 5.27 13.09
N THR A 173 8.11 4.16 13.81
CA THR A 173 9.23 3.85 14.70
C THR A 173 10.15 2.83 14.04
N GLN A 174 11.34 2.61 14.58
CA GLN A 174 12.24 1.57 14.10
C GLN A 174 11.57 0.19 14.13
N CYS A 175 11.74 -0.58 13.06
CA CYS A 175 11.23 -1.94 12.97
C CYS A 175 11.82 -2.81 14.09
N LYS A 176 10.95 -3.50 14.85
CA LYS A 176 11.34 -4.42 15.93
C LYS A 176 11.22 -5.90 15.54
N SER A 177 10.68 -6.17 14.35
CA SER A 177 10.48 -7.52 13.82
C SER A 177 10.38 -7.47 12.29
N GLN A 178 10.23 -8.64 11.64
CA GLN A 178 10.00 -8.74 10.19
C GLN A 178 8.53 -8.53 9.77
N THR A 179 7.66 -8.09 10.68
CA THR A 179 6.29 -7.67 10.35
C THR A 179 6.18 -6.15 10.37
N ILE A 180 5.46 -5.59 9.40
CA ILE A 180 5.24 -4.15 9.27
C ILE A 180 3.95 -3.78 10.03
N PRO A 181 4.03 -2.87 11.03
CA PRO A 181 2.86 -2.31 11.69
C PRO A 181 1.98 -1.53 10.70
N ALA A 182 0.70 -1.30 11.04
CA ALA A 182 -0.24 -0.58 10.16
C ALA A 182 0.27 0.81 9.72
N GLN A 183 0.98 1.52 10.60
CA GLN A 183 1.59 2.82 10.35
C GLN A 183 2.95 2.76 9.63
N GLY A 184 3.44 1.57 9.31
CA GLY A 184 4.80 1.36 8.82
C GLY A 184 5.86 1.32 9.94
N CYS A 185 7.09 0.99 9.56
CA CYS A 185 8.25 1.09 10.44
C CYS A 185 9.51 1.46 9.65
N ILE A 186 10.47 2.10 10.30
CA ILE A 186 11.76 2.49 9.73
C ILE A 186 12.70 1.29 9.76
N CYS A 187 13.27 0.94 8.61
CA CYS A 187 14.20 -0.17 8.48
C CYS A 187 15.38 -0.03 9.45
N THR A 188 15.90 -1.16 9.91
CA THR A 188 17.12 -1.24 10.72
C THR A 188 18.02 -2.34 10.18
N SER A 189 19.29 -2.35 10.60
CA SER A 189 20.23 -3.43 10.26
C SER A 189 19.71 -4.82 10.68
N SER A 190 18.99 -4.90 11.80
CA SER A 190 18.42 -6.16 12.30
C SER A 190 17.08 -6.54 11.66
N TYR A 191 16.26 -5.54 11.31
CA TYR A 191 14.89 -5.74 10.82
C TYR A 191 14.58 -4.79 9.67
N HIS A 192 14.47 -5.35 8.48
CA HIS A 192 14.20 -4.63 7.24
C HIS A 192 13.23 -5.42 6.34
N PRO A 193 11.98 -5.63 6.78
CA PRO A 193 10.99 -6.35 5.99
C PRO A 193 10.66 -5.63 4.68
N ASP A 194 10.24 -6.36 3.66
CA ASP A 194 9.86 -5.81 2.36
C ASP A 194 8.93 -4.60 2.52
N LYS A 195 9.30 -3.46 1.92
CA LYS A 195 8.57 -2.18 1.98
C LYS A 195 8.59 -1.43 3.33
N CYS A 196 9.53 -1.72 4.23
CA CYS A 196 9.81 -0.81 5.34
C CYS A 196 10.31 0.56 4.82
N ILE A 197 10.18 1.59 5.67
CA ILE A 197 10.57 2.96 5.34
C ILE A 197 12.08 3.08 5.49
N CYS A 198 12.77 3.57 4.46
CA CYS A 198 14.22 3.74 4.53
C CYS A 198 14.60 4.90 5.47
N PRO A 199 15.63 4.70 6.33
CA PRO A 199 16.17 5.78 7.15
C PRO A 199 16.64 6.97 6.31
N SER A 200 16.35 8.19 6.75
CA SER A 200 16.80 9.42 6.08
C SER A 200 18.25 9.77 6.37
N ASN A 201 18.83 9.23 7.44
CA ASN A 201 20.26 9.37 7.73
C ASN A 201 21.01 8.22 7.05
N THR A 202 21.93 8.54 6.14
CA THR A 202 22.66 7.52 5.38
C THR A 202 23.49 6.60 6.27
N GLN A 203 23.90 7.04 7.47
CA GLN A 203 24.63 6.19 8.41
C GLN A 203 23.78 5.02 8.93
N ASP A 204 22.45 5.20 9.00
CA ASP A 204 21.52 4.18 9.46
C ASP A 204 21.19 3.15 8.35
N LEU A 205 21.63 3.38 7.11
CA LEU A 205 21.53 2.41 6.02
C LEU A 205 22.51 1.24 6.17
N ASN A 206 23.51 1.35 7.06
CA ASN A 206 24.49 0.30 7.24
C ASN A 206 23.83 -1.01 7.72
N GLY A 207 24.07 -2.10 7.00
CA GLY A 207 23.41 -3.40 7.24
C GLY A 207 22.01 -3.55 6.62
N ILE A 208 21.54 -2.58 5.83
CA ILE A 208 20.31 -2.67 5.03
C ILE A 208 20.70 -2.79 3.55
N PRO A 209 20.27 -3.83 2.81
CA PRO A 209 20.69 -4.03 1.42
C PRO A 209 20.11 -2.96 0.46
N SER A 210 20.81 -2.68 -0.63
CA SER A 210 20.41 -1.72 -1.67
C SER A 210 19.13 -2.11 -2.41
N SER A 211 18.81 -3.42 -2.43
CA SER A 211 17.53 -3.93 -2.92
C SER A 211 16.33 -3.52 -2.06
N GLN A 212 16.57 -3.23 -0.77
CA GLN A 212 15.55 -2.74 0.15
C GLN A 212 15.49 -1.22 0.17
N CYS A 213 16.66 -0.57 0.29
CA CYS A 213 16.80 0.87 0.31
C CYS A 213 17.79 1.31 -0.74
N ALA A 214 17.36 2.06 -1.74
CA ALA A 214 18.22 2.52 -2.84
C ALA A 214 19.47 3.24 -2.31
N CYS A 215 20.55 3.19 -3.09
CA CYS A 215 21.78 3.89 -2.75
C CYS A 215 21.59 5.41 -2.84
N GLU A 216 22.11 6.14 -1.85
CA GLU A 216 22.07 7.61 -1.81
C GLU A 216 23.48 8.22 -1.82
N ALA A 217 23.58 9.54 -1.92
CA ALA A 217 24.85 10.24 -1.83
C ALA A 217 25.45 10.09 -0.42
N ASN A 218 26.74 9.77 -0.33
CA ASN A 218 27.44 9.47 0.94
C ASN A 218 26.85 8.26 1.70
N ASP A 219 26.32 7.29 0.96
CA ASP A 219 25.91 6.00 1.51
C ASP A 219 27.15 5.21 1.98
N PRO A 220 27.19 4.77 3.24
CA PRO A 220 28.34 4.04 3.79
C PRO A 220 28.46 2.60 3.27
N ARG A 221 27.44 2.08 2.58
CA ARG A 221 27.44 0.70 2.07
C ARG A 221 28.42 0.57 0.92
N SER A 222 29.27 -0.45 0.97
CA SER A 222 30.30 -0.70 -0.05
C SER A 222 29.72 -0.91 -1.45
N GLU A 223 28.56 -1.54 -1.54
CA GLU A 223 27.82 -1.74 -2.80
C GLU A 223 27.26 -0.44 -3.41
N CYS A 224 27.16 0.61 -2.60
CA CYS A 224 26.71 1.93 -3.00
C CYS A 224 27.87 2.90 -3.27
N ALA A 225 29.12 2.43 -3.20
CA ALA A 225 30.29 3.25 -3.52
C ALA A 225 30.19 3.82 -4.93
N ALA A 226 30.42 5.14 -5.06
CA ALA A 226 30.40 5.81 -6.34
C ALA A 226 31.45 5.20 -7.29
N THR A 227 31.02 4.93 -8.52
CA THR A 227 31.89 4.42 -9.58
C THR A 227 32.16 5.50 -10.61
N GLN A 228 33.11 5.28 -11.52
CA GLN A 228 33.37 6.23 -12.61
C GLN A 228 32.12 6.48 -13.46
N CYS A 229 31.87 7.75 -13.79
CA CYS A 229 30.77 8.14 -14.66
C CYS A 229 30.92 7.49 -16.04
N LYS A 230 29.86 6.82 -16.51
CA LYS A 230 29.78 6.18 -17.84
C LYS A 230 28.91 6.96 -18.84
N SER A 231 28.29 8.05 -18.40
CA SER A 231 27.38 8.89 -19.19
C SER A 231 27.27 10.28 -18.57
N GLN A 232 26.56 11.20 -19.23
CA GLN A 232 26.26 12.54 -18.70
C GLN A 232 25.09 12.57 -17.69
N THR A 233 24.59 11.41 -17.25
CA THR A 233 23.57 11.31 -16.19
C THR A 233 24.20 10.81 -14.90
N ILE A 234 23.89 11.45 -13.78
CA ILE A 234 24.41 11.10 -12.46
C ILE A 234 23.50 10.04 -11.81
N PRO A 235 24.02 8.86 -11.44
CA PRO A 235 23.30 7.88 -10.63
C PRO A 235 22.91 8.43 -9.25
N ALA A 236 21.92 7.85 -8.59
CA ALA A 236 21.45 8.31 -7.27
C ALA A 236 22.57 8.38 -6.21
N GLN A 237 23.51 7.43 -6.25
CA GLN A 237 24.69 7.38 -5.38
C GLN A 237 25.84 8.31 -5.81
N GLY A 238 25.68 9.06 -6.90
CA GLY A 238 26.74 9.81 -7.54
C GLY A 238 27.64 8.97 -8.45
N CYS A 239 28.53 9.64 -9.17
CA CYS A 239 29.60 9.00 -9.93
C CYS A 239 30.86 9.88 -9.92
N ILE A 240 32.02 9.25 -10.04
CA ILE A 240 33.32 9.91 -10.09
C ILE A 240 33.55 10.44 -11.51
N CYS A 241 33.85 11.73 -11.63
CA CYS A 241 34.10 12.38 -12.91
C CYS A 241 35.23 11.67 -13.68
N THR A 242 35.13 11.65 -15.01
CA THR A 242 36.19 11.17 -15.90
C THR A 242 36.42 12.18 -17.02
N SER A 243 37.55 12.05 -17.73
CA SER A 243 37.83 12.86 -18.92
C SER A 243 36.75 12.74 -20.01
N SER A 244 36.05 11.61 -20.07
CA SER A 244 34.99 11.36 -21.06
C SER A 244 33.61 11.79 -20.58
N TYR A 245 33.34 11.70 -19.28
CA TYR A 245 32.03 11.98 -18.67
C TYR A 245 32.18 12.71 -17.35
N HIS A 246 31.77 13.98 -17.34
CA HIS A 246 31.86 14.88 -16.19
C HIS A 246 30.60 15.75 -16.08
N PRO A 247 29.42 15.15 -15.85
CA PRO A 247 28.19 15.91 -15.69
C PRO A 247 28.23 16.83 -14.47
N ASP A 248 27.49 17.94 -14.52
CA ASP A 248 27.39 18.91 -13.43
C ASP A 248 27.14 18.22 -12.07
N LYS A 249 28.01 18.49 -11.08
CA LYS A 249 27.99 17.89 -9.72
C LYS A 249 28.45 16.43 -9.60
N CYS A 250 29.17 15.87 -10.57
CA CYS A 250 29.89 14.61 -10.35
C CYS A 250 30.97 14.78 -9.27
N ILE A 251 31.37 13.66 -8.66
CA ILE A 251 32.37 13.63 -7.59
C ILE A 251 33.76 13.75 -8.21
N CYS A 252 34.55 14.70 -7.76
CA CYS A 252 35.91 14.90 -8.27
C CYS A 252 36.84 13.76 -7.83
N PRO A 253 37.67 13.20 -8.74
CA PRO A 253 38.70 12.22 -8.38
C PRO A 253 39.66 12.77 -7.33
N SER A 254 40.01 11.97 -6.33
CA SER A 254 40.98 12.35 -5.28
C SER A 254 42.44 12.26 -5.75
N ASN A 255 42.70 11.52 -6.82
CA ASN A 255 44.03 11.48 -7.44
C ASN A 255 44.11 12.61 -8.48
N THR A 256 45.05 13.54 -8.29
CA THR A 256 45.19 14.71 -9.18
C THR A 256 45.49 14.32 -10.62
N GLN A 257 46.08 13.15 -10.86
CA GLN A 257 46.32 12.67 -12.23
C GLN A 257 45.03 12.36 -12.99
N ASP A 258 43.97 11.95 -12.28
CA ASP A 258 42.67 11.64 -12.86
C ASP A 258 41.83 12.89 -13.18
N LEU A 259 42.28 14.08 -12.73
CA LEU A 259 41.68 15.37 -13.11
C LEU A 259 41.97 15.75 -14.56
N ASN A 260 42.93 15.11 -15.21
CA ASN A 260 43.30 15.44 -16.58
C ASN A 260 42.13 15.22 -17.55
N GLY A 261 41.75 16.27 -18.30
CA GLY A 261 40.57 16.27 -19.16
C GLY A 261 39.24 16.62 -18.46
N ILE A 262 39.28 17.01 -17.18
CA ILE A 262 38.12 17.52 -16.44
C ILE A 262 38.32 19.03 -16.20
N PRO A 263 37.41 19.93 -16.60
CA PRO A 263 37.57 21.38 -16.41
C PRO A 263 37.62 21.81 -14.93
N SER A 264 38.36 22.88 -14.64
CA SER A 264 38.45 23.51 -13.30
C SER A 264 37.12 24.09 -12.80
N SER A 265 36.22 24.43 -13.73
CA SER A 265 34.85 24.80 -13.43
C SER A 265 34.01 23.65 -12.87
N GLN A 266 34.40 22.41 -13.17
CA GLN A 266 33.76 21.20 -12.65
C GLN A 266 34.44 20.71 -11.37
N CYS A 267 35.78 20.61 -11.40
CA CYS A 267 36.59 20.18 -10.27
C CYS A 267 37.67 21.22 -10.00
N ALA A 268 37.62 21.87 -8.84
CA ALA A 268 38.57 22.93 -8.47
C ALA A 268 40.03 22.47 -8.59
N CYS A 269 40.94 23.41 -8.83
CA CYS A 269 42.37 23.12 -8.90
C CYS A 269 42.92 22.70 -7.53
N GLU A 270 43.72 21.63 -7.51
CA GLU A 270 44.41 21.15 -6.31
C GLU A 270 45.94 21.30 -6.42
N ALA A 271 46.68 21.04 -5.34
CA ALA A 271 48.13 21.05 -5.37
C ALA A 271 48.67 19.91 -6.26
N ASN A 272 49.65 20.19 -7.13
CA ASN A 272 50.15 19.26 -8.14
C ASN A 272 49.09 18.79 -9.15
N ASP A 273 48.11 19.64 -9.45
CA ASP A 273 47.15 19.42 -10.53
C ASP A 273 47.85 19.47 -11.90
N PRO A 274 47.72 18.43 -12.74
CA PRO A 274 48.39 18.36 -14.03
C PRO A 274 47.75 19.28 -15.09
N ARG A 275 46.56 19.84 -14.83
CA ARG A 275 45.86 20.69 -15.78
C ARG A 275 46.59 22.02 -15.93
N SER A 276 46.84 22.43 -17.18
CA SER A 276 47.57 23.67 -17.48
C SER A 276 46.91 24.92 -16.93
N GLU A 277 45.58 24.93 -16.83
CA GLU A 277 44.79 26.02 -16.23
C GLU A 277 44.93 26.14 -14.71
N CYS A 278 45.42 25.08 -14.06
CA CYS A 278 45.71 25.04 -12.63
C CYS A 278 47.19 25.31 -12.30
N ALA A 279 48.02 25.58 -13.31
CA ALA A 279 49.43 25.88 -13.11
C ALA A 279 49.62 27.17 -12.29
N ALA A 280 50.48 27.12 -11.28
CA ALA A 280 50.81 28.26 -10.43
C ALA A 280 51.36 29.42 -11.28
N THR A 281 50.66 30.56 -11.26
CA THR A 281 51.14 31.81 -11.87
C THR A 281 52.04 32.59 -10.90
N GLN A 282 52.78 33.58 -11.40
CA GLN A 282 53.58 34.48 -10.55
C GLN A 282 52.70 35.15 -9.49
N CYS A 283 53.20 35.23 -8.25
CA CYS A 283 52.49 35.93 -7.17
C CYS A 283 52.35 37.42 -7.52
N LYS A 284 51.12 37.89 -7.75
CA LYS A 284 50.81 39.30 -8.03
C LYS A 284 50.52 40.12 -6.77
N SER A 285 50.40 39.46 -5.61
CA SER A 285 50.18 40.10 -4.30
C SER A 285 50.76 39.23 -3.18
N GLN A 286 50.75 39.75 -1.95
CA GLN A 286 51.14 39.01 -0.73
C GLN A 286 50.13 37.92 -0.32
N THR A 287 49.01 37.79 -1.04
CA THR A 287 47.98 36.77 -0.78
C THR A 287 48.21 35.58 -1.71
N ILE A 288 48.51 34.41 -1.14
CA ILE A 288 48.80 33.20 -1.91
C ILE A 288 47.47 32.56 -2.37
N PRO A 289 47.28 32.29 -3.67
CA PRO A 289 46.12 31.56 -4.19
C PRO A 289 46.08 30.12 -3.65
N ALA A 290 44.90 29.49 -3.64
CA ALA A 290 44.74 28.10 -3.19
C ALA A 290 45.64 27.10 -3.98
N GLN A 291 45.88 27.38 -5.26
CA GLN A 291 46.77 26.62 -6.15
C GLN A 291 48.27 26.92 -5.95
N GLY A 292 48.63 27.76 -4.98
CA GLY A 292 49.97 28.30 -4.83
C GLY A 292 50.32 29.35 -5.90
N CYS A 293 51.45 30.04 -5.72
CA CYS A 293 52.00 30.94 -6.72
C CYS A 293 53.52 30.90 -6.69
N ILE A 294 54.16 31.26 -7.80
CA ILE A 294 55.63 31.27 -7.90
C ILE A 294 56.14 32.60 -7.34
N CYS A 295 56.91 32.55 -6.26
CA CYS A 295 57.61 33.71 -5.70
C CYS A 295 58.78 34.09 -6.60
N THR A 296 58.77 35.31 -7.13
CA THR A 296 59.93 35.92 -7.79
C THR A 296 60.62 36.85 -6.81
N SER A 297 61.94 37.06 -6.96
CA SER A 297 62.84 37.79 -6.04
C SER A 297 62.55 39.29 -5.82
N SER A 298 61.30 39.73 -5.99
CA SER A 298 60.82 41.10 -5.80
C SER A 298 59.80 41.22 -4.64
N TYR A 299 59.50 40.12 -3.94
CA TYR A 299 58.80 40.08 -2.66
C TYR A 299 59.39 38.98 -1.76
#